data_AF-A0A921IWD5-F1
#
_entry.id   AF-A0A921IWD5-F1
#
_cell.length_a   1.000
_cell.length_b   1.000
_cell.length_c   1.000
_cell.angle_alpha   90.00
_cell.angle_beta   90.00
_cell.angle_gamma   90.00
#
_symmetry.space_group_name_H-M   'P 1'
#
loop_
_entity.id
_entity.type
_entity.pdbx_description
1 polymer ?
#
loop_
_entity_poly.entity_id
_entity_poly.type
_entity_poly.pdbx_seq_one_letter_code
_entity_poly.pdbx_strand_id
1 'polypeptide(L)'
;MKTKVAVRNLRLCTKDCLCLYVCPVGATDTENSIIDTEKCLGCGICAEACPSKAISMVPIEYPPQQPKADAVVAASFDLAESKADEELAARALAANAEADGLKRLATAVARATRLVNEDLLREAGYMLPQSGNAHALLEELAAHPLSADFPVEAATKLLELVPDNDAPEATPDAADAEHPAPDAPAADNAPAAAHAPAPAEAAPAADTTTYRCLLCGAVFDVEDGVEPVCPMCGARGEFLEAI
;
A
#
# COMPACT_ATOMS: atom_id res chain seq x y z
N MET A 1 -11.76 25.27 6.36
CA MET A 1 -10.59 24.63 7.01
C MET A 1 -9.98 23.66 6.00
N LYS A 2 -8.65 23.47 5.97
CA LYS A 2 -8.04 22.50 5.04
C LYS A 2 -8.29 21.07 5.56
N THR A 3 -8.60 20.12 4.67
CA THR A 3 -8.87 18.72 5.03
C THR A 3 -7.68 17.79 4.75
N LYS A 4 -6.69 18.27 3.98
CA LYS A 4 -5.49 17.53 3.61
C LYS A 4 -4.25 18.42 3.73
N VAL A 5 -3.10 17.81 3.97
CA VAL A 5 -1.78 18.47 3.99
C VAL A 5 -0.80 17.72 3.11
N ALA A 6 0.21 18.45 2.63
CA ALA A 6 1.30 17.86 1.86
C ALA A 6 2.37 17.30 2.82
N VAL A 7 2.82 16.07 2.59
CA VAL A 7 3.92 15.43 3.34
C VAL A 7 4.98 14.96 2.36
N ARG A 8 6.26 15.16 2.71
CA ARG A 8 7.41 14.81 1.87
C ARG A 8 8.08 13.53 2.38
N ASN A 9 8.18 12.52 1.52
CA ASN A 9 8.98 11.33 1.75
C ASN A 9 10.45 11.60 1.36
N LEU A 10 11.30 11.76 2.36
CA LEU A 10 12.72 12.07 2.16
C LEU A 10 13.50 10.94 1.46
N ARG A 11 13.02 9.70 1.50
CA ARG A 11 13.67 8.58 0.79
C ARG A 11 13.45 8.65 -0.73
N LEU A 12 12.35 9.28 -1.16
CA LEU A 12 12.03 9.46 -2.58
C LEU A 12 12.52 10.82 -3.11
N CYS A 13 12.80 11.78 -2.23
CA CYS A 13 13.17 13.13 -2.61
C CYS A 13 14.56 13.19 -3.28
N THR A 14 14.57 13.51 -4.57
CA THR A 14 15.76 13.70 -5.41
C THR A 14 16.34 15.12 -5.39
N LYS A 15 15.71 16.05 -4.65
CA LYS A 15 16.12 17.46 -4.52
C LYS A 15 16.11 18.29 -5.81
N ASP A 16 15.18 18.01 -6.71
CA ASP A 16 14.89 18.92 -7.85
C ASP A 16 14.26 20.25 -7.40
N CYS A 17 13.72 20.28 -6.17
CA CYS A 17 13.26 21.49 -5.46
C CYS A 17 12.17 22.33 -6.16
N LEU A 18 11.51 21.84 -7.21
CA LEU A 18 10.41 22.55 -7.87
C LEU A 18 9.27 22.91 -6.90
N CYS A 19 9.04 22.07 -5.89
CA CYS A 19 8.06 22.32 -4.82
C CYS A 19 8.26 23.67 -4.11
N LEU A 20 9.49 24.16 -3.98
CA LEU A 20 9.80 25.45 -3.36
C LEU A 20 9.22 26.64 -4.14
N TYR A 21 9.30 26.57 -5.47
CA TYR A 21 8.87 27.66 -6.35
C TYR A 21 7.36 27.67 -6.60
N VAL A 22 6.70 26.52 -6.52
CA VAL A 22 5.27 26.40 -6.81
C VAL A 22 4.37 26.53 -5.58
N CYS A 23 4.94 26.52 -4.36
CA CYS A 23 4.15 26.68 -3.15
C CYS A 23 3.81 28.16 -2.91
N PRO A 24 2.53 28.58 -3.00
CA PRO A 24 2.16 30.00 -2.91
C PRO A 24 2.35 30.61 -1.51
N VAL A 25 2.53 29.77 -0.49
CA VAL A 25 2.63 30.14 0.93
C VAL A 25 3.98 29.75 1.54
N GLY A 26 4.92 29.25 0.73
CA GLY A 26 6.25 28.84 1.19
C GLY A 26 6.25 27.67 2.19
N ALA A 27 5.17 26.88 2.29
CA ALA A 27 5.09 25.76 3.24
C ALA A 27 6.13 24.66 2.97
N THR A 28 6.64 24.56 1.74
CA THR A 28 7.64 23.57 1.34
C THR A 28 9.08 24.02 1.57
N ASP A 29 9.26 25.30 1.91
CA ASP A 29 10.54 25.99 2.07
C ASP A 29 11.02 25.90 3.52
N THR A 30 11.68 24.79 3.83
CA THR A 30 12.17 24.46 5.17
C THR A 30 13.56 23.84 5.10
N GLU A 31 14.41 24.19 6.05
CA GLU A 31 15.81 23.70 6.12
C GLU A 31 15.90 22.20 6.40
N ASN A 32 14.91 21.63 7.09
CA ASN A 32 14.85 20.21 7.46
C ASN A 32 14.11 19.35 6.41
N SER A 33 13.69 19.94 5.28
CA SER A 33 12.91 19.26 4.25
C SER A 33 11.54 18.73 4.69
N ILE A 34 11.04 19.12 5.87
CA ILE A 34 9.70 18.79 6.37
C ILE A 34 8.74 19.91 5.97
N ILE A 35 7.64 19.59 5.31
CA ILE A 35 6.66 20.60 4.90
C ILE A 35 5.98 21.17 6.15
N ASP A 36 5.93 22.50 6.24
CA ASP A 36 5.25 23.25 7.29
C ASP A 36 3.73 23.07 7.13
N THR A 37 3.18 22.19 7.95
CA THR A 37 1.75 21.86 7.93
C THR A 37 0.88 22.99 8.42
N GLU A 38 1.39 23.98 9.15
CA GLU A 38 0.61 25.14 9.59
C GLU A 38 0.35 26.08 8.41
N LYS A 39 1.40 26.37 7.63
CA LYS A 39 1.29 27.20 6.41
C LYS A 39 0.61 26.51 5.26
N CYS A 40 0.74 25.19 5.13
CA CYS A 40 0.21 24.43 3.99
C CYS A 40 -1.29 24.69 3.81
N LEU A 41 -1.73 25.08 2.60
CA LEU A 41 -3.16 25.29 2.32
C LEU A 41 -3.90 24.01 1.91
N GLY A 42 -3.18 22.91 1.66
CA GLY A 42 -3.76 21.66 1.16
C GLY A 42 -4.05 21.64 -0.36
N CYS A 43 -3.49 22.56 -1.15
CA CYS A 43 -3.82 22.72 -2.57
C CYS A 43 -3.23 21.65 -3.52
N GLY A 44 -2.20 20.90 -3.10
CA GLY A 44 -1.64 19.80 -3.90
C GLY A 44 -0.65 20.17 -5.02
N ILE A 45 -0.46 21.46 -5.33
CA ILE A 45 0.41 21.89 -6.44
C ILE A 45 1.85 21.35 -6.32
N CYS A 46 2.41 21.33 -5.10
CA CYS A 46 3.75 20.79 -4.88
C CYS A 46 3.84 19.27 -5.09
N ALA A 47 2.76 18.53 -4.83
CA ALA A 47 2.69 17.09 -5.07
C ALA A 47 2.63 16.78 -6.57
N GLU A 48 1.84 17.54 -7.31
CA GLU A 48 1.74 17.43 -8.78
C GLU A 48 3.08 17.75 -9.44
N ALA A 49 3.69 18.87 -9.06
CA ALA A 49 4.95 19.35 -9.62
C ALA A 49 6.16 18.49 -9.28
N CYS A 50 6.13 17.69 -8.21
CA CYS A 50 7.29 16.90 -7.79
C CYS A 50 7.63 15.81 -8.82
N PRO A 51 8.78 15.86 -9.50
CA PRO A 51 9.13 14.89 -10.55
C PRO A 51 9.39 13.50 -9.98
N SER A 52 9.97 13.41 -8.78
CA SER A 52 10.21 12.15 -8.06
C SER A 52 8.98 11.61 -7.33
N LYS A 53 7.83 12.31 -7.39
CA LYS A 53 6.61 11.94 -6.66
C LYS A 53 6.85 11.70 -5.17
N ALA A 54 7.80 12.44 -4.60
CA ALA A 54 8.18 12.37 -3.20
C ALA A 54 7.20 13.08 -2.26
N ILE A 55 6.21 13.81 -2.78
CA ILE A 55 5.23 14.54 -1.98
C ILE A 55 3.85 13.93 -2.20
N SER A 56 3.18 13.59 -1.10
CA SER A 56 1.81 13.05 -1.08
C SER A 56 0.87 13.97 -0.34
N MET A 57 -0.40 14.03 -0.76
CA MET A 57 -1.46 14.69 -0.02
C MET A 57 -2.13 13.69 0.92
N VAL A 58 -2.02 13.93 2.22
CA VAL A 58 -2.61 13.07 3.26
C VAL A 58 -3.76 13.79 3.94
N PRO A 59 -4.83 13.09 4.33
CA PRO A 59 -5.88 13.70 5.14
C PRO A 59 -5.36 14.09 6.52
N ILE A 60 -5.94 15.14 7.10
CA ILE A 60 -5.68 15.50 8.51
C ILE A 60 -6.41 14.54 9.44
N GLU A 61 -7.62 14.15 9.05
CA GLU A 61 -8.49 13.23 9.77
C GLU A 61 -8.68 11.98 8.93
N TYR A 62 -8.26 10.84 9.47
CA TYR A 62 -8.40 9.53 8.84
C TYR A 62 -9.79 8.95 9.16
N PRO A 63 -10.34 8.08 8.30
CA PRO A 63 -11.57 7.38 8.65
C PRO A 63 -11.39 6.52 9.91
N PRO A 64 -12.48 6.16 10.60
CA PRO A 64 -12.42 5.16 11.65
C PRO A 64 -11.91 3.81 11.11
N GLN A 65 -11.32 3.03 12.00
CA GLN A 65 -10.84 1.69 11.71
C GLN A 65 -12.01 0.81 11.25
N GLN A 66 -11.86 0.24 10.06
CA GLN A 66 -12.87 -0.65 9.52
C GLN A 66 -12.96 -1.92 10.37
N PRO A 67 -14.18 -2.35 10.76
CA PRO A 67 -14.36 -3.51 11.59
C PRO A 67 -13.89 -4.77 10.86
N LYS A 68 -13.22 -5.67 11.58
CA LYS A 68 -12.77 -6.96 11.08
C LYS A 68 -13.36 -8.05 11.95
N ALA A 69 -13.68 -9.20 11.36
CA ALA A 69 -14.18 -10.33 12.12
C ALA A 69 -13.09 -10.84 13.08
N ASP A 70 -13.45 -11.05 14.34
CA ASP A 70 -12.52 -11.48 15.40
C ASP A 70 -11.69 -12.71 15.01
N ALA A 71 -12.31 -13.67 14.31
CA ALA A 71 -11.62 -14.87 13.83
C ALA A 71 -10.48 -14.56 12.85
N VAL A 72 -10.65 -13.54 12.00
CA VAL A 72 -9.62 -13.11 11.03
C VAL A 72 -8.49 -12.38 11.74
N VAL A 73 -8.84 -11.52 12.71
CA VAL A 73 -7.87 -10.78 13.52
C VAL A 73 -7.03 -11.74 14.35
N ALA A 74 -7.66 -12.70 15.04
CA ALA A 74 -6.96 -13.72 15.82
C ALA A 74 -6.00 -14.55 14.94
N ALA A 75 -6.46 -15.06 13.79
CA ALA A 75 -5.61 -15.80 12.87
C ALA A 75 -4.43 -14.96 12.33
N SER A 76 -4.64 -13.65 12.15
CA SER A 76 -3.58 -12.74 11.71
C SER A 76 -2.52 -12.54 12.79
N PHE A 77 -2.93 -12.44 14.06
CA PHE A 77 -2.00 -12.36 15.19
C PHE A 77 -1.23 -13.66 15.43
N ASP A 78 -1.89 -14.82 15.36
CA ASP A 78 -1.23 -16.13 15.49
C ASP A 78 -0.15 -16.29 14.40
N LEU A 79 -0.45 -15.88 13.18
CA LEU A 79 0.51 -15.90 12.08
C LEU A 79 1.61 -14.86 12.28
N ALA A 80 1.29 -13.66 12.79
CA ALA A 80 2.29 -12.65 13.10
C ALA A 80 3.28 -13.16 14.16
N GLU A 81 2.82 -13.79 15.23
CA GLU A 81 3.69 -14.43 16.25
C GLU A 81 4.61 -15.48 15.61
N SER A 82 4.05 -16.37 14.78
CA SER A 82 4.83 -17.37 14.04
C SER A 82 5.91 -16.72 13.16
N LYS A 83 5.61 -15.58 12.54
CA LYS A 83 6.58 -14.82 11.74
C LYS A 83 7.65 -14.14 12.61
N ALA A 84 7.32 -13.68 13.81
CA ALA A 84 8.32 -13.15 14.73
C ALA A 84 9.32 -14.25 15.14
N ASP A 85 8.84 -15.46 15.43
CA ASP A 85 9.68 -16.62 15.75
C ASP A 85 10.57 -17.05 14.56
N GLU A 86 10.00 -17.11 13.36
CA GLU A 86 10.76 -17.38 12.13
C GLU A 86 11.84 -16.32 11.88
N GLU A 87 11.55 -15.04 12.10
CA GLU A 87 12.53 -13.96 11.96
C GLU A 87 13.68 -14.14 12.96
N LEU A 88 13.36 -14.43 14.23
CA LEU A 88 14.35 -14.66 15.28
C LEU A 88 15.26 -15.85 14.94
N ALA A 89 14.67 -16.97 14.50
CA ALA A 89 15.42 -18.15 14.07
C ALA A 89 16.32 -17.85 12.87
N ALA A 90 15.81 -17.14 11.86
CA ALA A 90 16.59 -16.75 10.68
C ALA A 90 17.74 -15.80 11.04
N ARG A 91 17.53 -14.85 11.98
CA ARG A 91 18.60 -13.99 12.51
C ARG A 91 19.67 -14.79 13.23
N ALA A 92 19.28 -15.76 14.06
CA ALA A 92 20.22 -16.64 14.75
C ALA A 92 21.04 -17.48 13.75
N LEU A 93 20.40 -18.02 12.71
CA LEU A 93 21.11 -18.72 11.63
C LEU A 93 22.09 -17.80 10.90
N ALA A 94 21.67 -16.58 10.54
CA ALA A 94 22.53 -15.62 9.87
C ALA A 94 23.75 -15.21 10.71
N ALA A 95 23.57 -15.07 12.03
CA ALA A 95 24.64 -14.70 12.95
C ALA A 95 25.68 -15.82 13.13
N ASN A 96 25.26 -17.08 13.06
CA ASN A 96 26.11 -18.25 13.31
C ASN A 96 26.52 -19.01 12.03
N ALA A 97 26.18 -18.50 10.84
CA ALA A 97 26.49 -19.15 9.58
C ALA A 97 27.96 -18.97 9.18
N GLU A 98 28.69 -20.08 9.11
CA GLU A 98 30.08 -20.13 8.59
C GLU A 98 30.14 -19.93 7.07
N ALA A 99 29.12 -20.40 6.34
CA ALA A 99 29.05 -20.28 4.89
C ALA A 99 28.39 -18.95 4.47
N ASP A 100 29.06 -18.18 3.61
CA ASP A 100 28.55 -16.89 3.10
C ASP A 100 27.16 -17.01 2.46
N GLY A 101 26.95 -18.06 1.65
CA GLY A 101 25.66 -18.31 1.01
C GLY A 101 24.53 -18.50 2.01
N LEU A 102 24.77 -19.24 3.09
CA LEU A 102 23.80 -19.46 4.15
C LEU A 102 23.53 -18.17 4.94
N LYS A 103 24.58 -17.40 5.26
CA LYS A 103 24.45 -16.10 5.94
C LYS A 103 23.58 -15.13 5.13
N ARG A 104 23.84 -15.02 3.83
CA ARG A 104 23.06 -14.15 2.92
C ARG A 104 21.61 -14.61 2.81
N LEU A 105 21.38 -15.91 2.63
CA LEU A 105 20.04 -16.48 2.57
C LEU A 105 19.26 -16.23 3.87
N ALA A 106 19.83 -16.56 5.02
CA ALA A 106 19.17 -16.38 6.31
C ALA A 106 18.89 -14.90 6.62
N THR A 107 19.80 -13.98 6.23
CA THR A 107 19.56 -12.53 6.34
C THR A 107 18.38 -12.10 5.46
N ALA A 108 18.28 -12.61 4.24
CA ALA A 108 17.16 -12.32 3.35
C ALA A 108 15.84 -12.88 3.88
N VAL A 109 15.84 -14.10 4.42
CA VAL A 109 14.66 -14.72 5.06
C VAL A 109 14.22 -13.90 6.26
N ALA A 110 15.13 -13.51 7.16
CA ALA A 110 14.78 -12.66 8.31
C ALA A 110 14.10 -11.36 7.87
N ARG A 111 14.61 -10.71 6.81
CA ARG A 111 13.99 -9.49 6.28
C ARG A 111 12.63 -9.76 5.64
N ALA A 112 12.49 -10.84 4.87
CA ALA A 112 11.23 -11.19 4.21
C ALA A 112 10.13 -11.52 5.23
N THR A 113 10.44 -12.36 6.21
CA THR A 113 9.53 -12.72 7.30
C THR A 113 9.08 -11.50 8.09
N ARG A 114 10.01 -10.57 8.39
CA ARG A 114 9.67 -9.30 9.04
C ARG A 114 8.66 -8.47 8.24
N LEU A 115 8.83 -8.35 6.92
CA LEU A 115 7.91 -7.59 6.08
C LEU A 115 6.51 -8.22 6.08
N VAL A 116 6.44 -9.55 6.02
CA VAL A 116 5.15 -10.27 6.14
C VAL A 116 4.51 -10.04 7.51
N ASN A 117 5.29 -10.06 8.59
CA ASN A 117 4.79 -9.72 9.93
C ASN A 117 4.25 -8.28 10.00
N GLU A 118 4.99 -7.30 9.49
CA GLU A 118 4.58 -5.89 9.42
C GLU A 118 3.27 -5.72 8.61
N ASP A 119 3.12 -6.47 7.51
CA ASP A 119 1.90 -6.49 6.71
C ASP A 119 0.72 -7.11 7.47
N LEU A 120 0.93 -8.24 8.15
CA LEU A 120 -0.09 -8.89 8.95
C LEU A 120 -0.61 -7.98 10.07
N LEU A 121 0.28 -7.30 10.79
CA LEU A 121 -0.12 -6.35 11.85
C LEU A 121 -0.88 -5.17 11.27
N ARG A 122 -0.42 -4.61 10.15
CA ARG A 122 -1.12 -3.53 9.45
C ARG A 122 -2.55 -3.96 9.09
N GLU A 123 -2.68 -5.14 8.50
CA GLU A 123 -3.98 -5.71 8.13
C GLU A 123 -4.78 -6.23 9.34
N ALA A 124 -4.18 -6.47 10.50
CA ALA A 124 -4.92 -6.87 11.71
C ALA A 124 -5.66 -5.68 12.36
N GLY A 125 -5.33 -4.44 11.99
CA GLY A 125 -6.00 -3.25 12.51
C GLY A 125 -5.07 -2.10 12.91
N TYR A 126 -3.78 -2.18 12.57
CA TYR A 126 -2.80 -1.13 12.88
C TYR A 126 -2.41 -0.28 11.66
N MET A 127 -3.28 -0.23 10.64
CA MET A 127 -3.02 0.57 9.43
C MET A 127 -3.20 2.07 9.65
N LEU A 128 -4.15 2.47 10.50
CA LEU A 128 -4.53 3.86 10.67
C LEU A 128 -3.90 4.43 11.95
N PRO A 129 -3.13 5.53 11.86
CA PRO A 129 -2.47 6.11 13.02
C PRO A 129 -3.44 6.69 14.06
N GLN A 130 -4.64 7.11 13.62
CA GLN A 130 -5.70 7.69 14.47
C GLN A 130 -6.75 6.64 14.90
N SER A 131 -6.42 5.36 14.84
CA SER A 131 -7.33 4.29 15.30
C SER A 131 -7.25 4.10 16.81
N GLY A 132 -8.32 3.59 17.40
CA GLY A 132 -8.37 3.16 18.79
C GLY A 132 -7.37 2.04 19.09
N ASN A 133 -7.03 1.21 18.10
CA ASN A 133 -5.97 0.20 18.22
C ASN A 133 -4.59 0.84 18.45
N ALA A 134 -4.28 1.92 17.73
CA ALA A 134 -3.02 2.65 17.90
C ALA A 134 -2.97 3.35 19.27
N HIS A 135 -4.09 3.91 19.72
CA HIS A 135 -4.23 4.48 21.07
C HIS A 135 -4.03 3.44 22.16
N ALA A 136 -4.77 2.32 22.12
CA ALA A 136 -4.65 1.24 23.09
C ALA A 136 -3.22 0.70 23.18
N LEU A 137 -2.51 0.57 22.04
CA LEU A 137 -1.11 0.18 22.03
C LEU A 137 -0.20 1.21 22.71
N LEU A 138 -0.40 2.50 22.45
CA LEU A 138 0.38 3.56 23.09
C LEU A 138 0.12 3.62 24.60
N GLU A 139 -1.13 3.45 25.03
CA GLU A 139 -1.51 3.35 26.45
C GLU A 139 -0.83 2.16 27.12
N GLU A 140 -0.88 0.98 26.49
CA GLU A 140 -0.24 -0.23 27.00
C GLU A 140 1.27 -0.04 27.13
N LEU A 141 1.94 0.50 26.11
CA LEU A 141 3.38 0.74 26.12
C LEU A 141 3.80 1.80 27.16
N ALA A 142 2.95 2.80 27.40
CA ALA A 142 3.20 3.81 28.43
C ALA A 142 3.02 3.23 29.84
N ALA A 143 2.04 2.35 30.04
CA ALA A 143 1.78 1.68 31.31
C ALA A 143 2.77 0.55 31.61
N HIS A 144 3.19 -0.18 30.58
CA HIS A 144 4.03 -1.37 30.64
C HIS A 144 5.20 -1.26 29.65
N PRO A 145 6.20 -0.41 29.94
CA PRO A 145 7.32 -0.18 29.04
C PRO A 145 8.12 -1.47 28.80
N LEU A 146 8.48 -1.71 27.53
CA LEU A 146 9.20 -2.91 27.09
C LEU A 146 10.62 -3.01 27.65
N SER A 147 11.22 -1.88 28.04
CA SER A 147 12.56 -1.80 28.63
C SER A 147 12.69 -0.56 29.51
N ALA A 148 13.73 -0.52 30.33
CA ALA A 148 14.03 0.65 31.18
C ALA A 148 14.31 1.93 30.37
N ASP A 149 14.79 1.79 29.13
CA ASP A 149 15.11 2.90 28.23
C ASP A 149 13.92 3.27 27.32
N PHE A 150 12.75 2.67 27.51
CA PHE A 150 11.59 2.97 26.68
C PHE A 150 11.11 4.42 26.90
N PRO A 151 10.89 5.21 25.83
CA PRO A 151 10.57 6.63 25.93
C PRO A 151 9.09 6.87 26.26
N VAL A 152 8.70 6.62 27.51
CA VAL A 152 7.30 6.77 27.99
C VAL A 152 6.75 8.16 27.70
N GLU A 153 7.52 9.22 27.96
CA GLU A 153 7.10 10.61 27.69
C GLU A 153 6.72 10.84 26.22
N ALA A 154 7.41 10.19 25.28
CA ALA A 154 7.09 10.28 23.86
C ALA A 154 5.79 9.56 23.54
N ALA A 155 5.55 8.38 24.13
CA ALA A 155 4.28 7.65 23.97
C ALA A 155 3.10 8.45 24.51
N THR A 156 3.22 9.04 25.71
CA THR A 156 2.20 9.93 26.28
C THR A 156 1.94 11.14 25.39
N LYS A 157 3.00 11.78 24.88
CA LYS A 157 2.86 12.93 23.98
C LYS A 157 2.15 12.56 22.67
N LEU A 158 2.35 11.35 22.16
CA LEU A 158 1.65 10.89 20.96
C LEU A 158 0.14 10.74 21.21
N LEU A 159 -0.28 10.24 22.37
CA LEU A 159 -1.70 10.16 22.76
C LEU A 159 -2.37 11.55 22.78
N GLU A 160 -1.63 12.60 23.14
CA GLU A 160 -2.16 13.98 23.12
C GLU A 160 -2.25 14.57 21.69
N LEU A 161 -1.33 14.18 20.80
CA LEU A 161 -1.21 14.76 19.46
C LEU A 161 -2.07 14.05 18.41
N VAL A 162 -2.33 12.76 18.62
CA VAL A 162 -3.04 11.91 17.65
C VAL A 162 -4.45 11.70 18.16
N PRO A 163 -5.50 12.16 17.46
CA PRO A 163 -6.88 11.89 17.88
C PRO A 163 -7.21 10.40 17.78
N ASP A 164 -8.17 9.94 18.58
CA ASP A 164 -8.77 8.61 18.46
C ASP A 164 -10.10 8.75 17.72
N ASN A 165 -10.14 8.26 16.48
CA ASN A 165 -11.31 8.37 15.62
C ASN A 165 -12.29 7.19 15.79
N ASP A 166 -11.92 6.20 16.61
CA ASP A 166 -12.78 5.05 16.95
C ASP A 166 -13.47 5.25 18.30
N ALA A 167 -12.98 6.20 19.11
CA ALA A 167 -13.66 6.63 20.31
C ALA A 167 -15.09 7.07 19.95
N PRO A 168 -16.12 6.63 20.71
CA PRO A 168 -17.49 7.03 20.44
C PRO A 168 -17.59 8.55 20.54
N GLU A 169 -17.73 9.24 19.41
CA GLU A 169 -17.95 10.67 19.42
C GLU A 169 -19.22 10.97 20.25
N ALA A 170 -19.14 12.01 21.09
CA ALA A 170 -20.33 12.76 21.43
C ALA A 170 -20.87 13.35 20.12
N THR A 171 -21.80 12.64 19.50
CA THR A 171 -22.56 12.96 18.29
C THR A 171 -22.32 14.37 17.73
N PRO A 172 -21.59 14.53 16.62
CA PRO A 172 -21.78 15.69 15.77
C PRO A 172 -23.17 15.57 15.15
N ASP A 173 -23.94 16.66 15.16
CA ASP A 173 -25.28 16.72 14.56
C ASP A 173 -25.27 16.09 13.16
N ALA A 174 -26.22 15.19 12.94
CA ALA A 174 -26.43 14.40 11.73
C ALA A 174 -26.90 15.26 10.53
N ALA A 175 -26.11 16.26 10.15
CA ALA A 175 -26.45 17.19 9.08
C ALA A 175 -25.57 17.08 7.83
N ASP A 176 -24.38 16.46 7.90
CA ASP A 176 -23.45 16.40 6.75
C ASP A 176 -22.95 14.97 6.43
N ALA A 177 -23.76 13.95 6.72
CA ALA A 177 -23.53 12.58 6.26
C ALA A 177 -24.00 12.38 4.80
N GLU A 178 -23.45 13.15 3.87
CA GLU A 178 -23.37 12.76 2.45
C GLU A 178 -21.94 12.28 2.17
N HIS A 179 -21.54 11.21 2.84
CA HIS A 179 -20.58 10.28 2.28
C HIS A 179 -21.35 9.01 1.96
N PRO A 180 -21.47 8.59 0.69
CA PRO A 180 -21.95 7.25 0.41
C PRO A 180 -21.04 6.28 1.17
N ALA A 181 -21.64 5.34 1.87
CA ALA A 181 -20.91 4.19 2.41
C ALA A 181 -19.98 3.69 1.30
N PRO A 182 -18.71 3.34 1.57
CA PRO A 182 -17.95 2.59 0.59
C PRO A 182 -18.81 1.39 0.26
N ASP A 183 -19.17 1.25 -1.02
CA ASP A 183 -19.90 0.09 -1.50
C ASP A 183 -19.20 -1.12 -0.91
N ALA A 184 -19.94 -1.90 -0.10
CA ALA A 184 -19.47 -3.20 0.33
C ALA A 184 -18.92 -3.87 -0.93
N PRO A 185 -17.69 -4.42 -0.93
CA PRO A 185 -17.19 -5.08 -2.12
C PRO A 185 -18.23 -6.11 -2.51
N ALA A 186 -18.90 -5.87 -3.64
CA ALA A 186 -19.82 -6.81 -4.20
C ALA A 186 -19.05 -8.13 -4.24
N ALA A 187 -19.64 -9.18 -3.67
CA ALA A 187 -19.12 -10.52 -3.76
C ALA A 187 -19.25 -11.00 -5.22
N ASP A 188 -18.46 -10.41 -6.12
CA ASP A 188 -18.43 -10.70 -7.55
C ASP A 188 -17.31 -11.68 -7.90
N ASN A 189 -16.93 -12.53 -6.94
CA ASN A 189 -16.20 -13.78 -7.20
C ASN A 189 -17.15 -14.98 -7.24
N ALA A 190 -18.31 -14.80 -7.88
CA ALA A 190 -19.02 -15.91 -8.51
C ALA A 190 -18.41 -16.10 -9.91
N PRO A 191 -17.98 -17.31 -10.31
CA PRO A 191 -17.56 -17.55 -11.68
C PRO A 191 -18.73 -17.17 -12.59
N ALA A 192 -18.52 -16.20 -13.47
CA ALA A 192 -19.53 -15.80 -14.44
C ALA A 192 -20.01 -17.05 -15.18
N ALA A 193 -21.28 -17.39 -14.98
CA ALA A 193 -21.93 -18.42 -15.77
C ALA A 193 -21.84 -17.99 -17.24
N ALA A 194 -21.09 -18.76 -18.02
CA ALA A 194 -20.90 -18.54 -19.43
C ALA A 194 -22.27 -18.32 -20.11
N HIS A 195 -22.50 -17.10 -20.59
CA HIS A 195 -23.55 -16.86 -21.56
C HIS A 195 -23.16 -17.62 -22.82
N ALA A 196 -23.96 -18.63 -23.17
CA ALA A 196 -23.84 -19.27 -24.47
C ALA A 196 -24.13 -18.20 -25.55
N PRO A 197 -23.20 -17.91 -26.46
CA PRO A 197 -23.49 -17.01 -27.55
C PRO A 197 -24.54 -17.64 -28.48
N ALA A 198 -25.50 -16.82 -28.91
CA ALA A 198 -26.41 -17.17 -30.00
C ALA A 198 -25.59 -17.57 -31.25
N PRO A 199 -26.08 -18.52 -32.07
CA PRO A 199 -25.30 -19.02 -33.20
C PRO A 199 -25.11 -17.90 -34.23
N ALA A 200 -23.87 -17.45 -34.38
CA ALA A 200 -23.46 -16.54 -35.44
C ALA A 200 -23.43 -17.31 -36.77
N GLU A 201 -24.08 -16.75 -37.78
CA GLU A 201 -24.04 -17.22 -39.17
C GLU A 201 -22.60 -17.22 -39.69
N ALA A 202 -22.20 -18.31 -40.34
CA ALA A 202 -20.84 -18.53 -40.80
C ALA A 202 -20.42 -17.51 -41.87
N ALA A 203 -19.48 -16.63 -41.50
CA ALA A 203 -18.70 -15.82 -42.43
C ALA A 203 -17.58 -16.68 -43.07
N PRO A 204 -17.18 -16.40 -44.32
CA PRO A 204 -16.18 -17.20 -45.03
C PRO A 204 -14.80 -17.11 -44.35
N ALA A 205 -14.07 -18.22 -44.37
CA ALA A 205 -12.74 -18.34 -43.77
C ALA A 205 -11.77 -17.29 -44.34
N ALA A 206 -11.30 -16.39 -43.49
CA ALA A 206 -10.15 -15.53 -43.78
C ALA A 206 -8.86 -16.35 -43.59
N ASP A 207 -7.88 -16.16 -44.47
CA ASP A 207 -6.55 -16.73 -44.29
C ASP A 207 -5.91 -16.09 -43.04
N THR A 208 -5.49 -16.93 -42.10
CA THR A 208 -4.89 -16.53 -40.82
C THR A 208 -3.49 -17.13 -40.68
N THR A 209 -2.54 -16.35 -40.17
CA THR A 209 -1.20 -16.80 -39.82
C THR A 209 -1.10 -17.02 -38.30
N THR A 210 -0.59 -18.17 -37.88
CA THR A 210 -0.36 -18.49 -36.47
C THR A 210 0.98 -17.91 -35.99
N TYR A 211 0.98 -17.27 -34.82
CA TYR A 211 2.18 -16.71 -34.20
C TYR A 211 2.44 -17.31 -32.82
N ARG A 212 3.72 -17.46 -32.47
CA ARG A 212 4.21 -17.73 -31.12
C ARG A 212 4.95 -16.50 -30.58
N CYS A 213 4.56 -16.05 -29.38
CA CYS A 213 5.29 -15.00 -28.68
C CYS A 213 6.55 -15.56 -28.01
N LEU A 214 7.72 -15.02 -28.35
CA LEU A 214 9.01 -15.42 -27.80
C LEU A 214 9.23 -14.96 -26.35
N LEU A 215 8.44 -13.99 -25.87
CA LEU A 215 8.53 -13.46 -24.50
C LEU A 215 7.70 -14.28 -23.49
N CYS A 216 6.45 -14.60 -23.82
CA CYS A 216 5.54 -15.26 -22.87
C CYS A 216 5.06 -16.65 -23.32
N GLY A 217 5.43 -17.10 -24.53
CA GLY A 217 5.08 -18.42 -25.06
C GLY A 217 3.65 -18.57 -25.58
N ALA A 218 2.84 -17.50 -25.57
CA ALA A 218 1.47 -17.55 -26.08
C ALA A 218 1.45 -17.85 -27.59
N VAL A 219 0.52 -18.70 -28.01
CA VAL A 219 0.26 -19.03 -29.42
C VAL A 219 -1.12 -18.50 -29.78
N PHE A 220 -1.20 -17.74 -30.88
CA PHE A 220 -2.43 -17.06 -31.29
C PHE A 220 -2.45 -16.84 -32.80
N ASP A 221 -3.65 -16.76 -33.38
CA ASP A 221 -3.87 -16.56 -34.81
C ASP A 221 -4.15 -15.08 -35.11
N VAL A 222 -3.62 -14.60 -36.23
CA VAL A 222 -3.83 -13.23 -36.71
C VAL A 222 -4.26 -13.28 -38.16
N GLU A 223 -5.31 -12.53 -38.51
CA GLU A 223 -5.79 -12.41 -39.88
C GLU A 223 -4.71 -11.77 -40.77
N ASP A 224 -4.54 -12.31 -41.97
CA ASP A 224 -3.54 -11.80 -42.92
C ASP A 224 -3.78 -10.32 -43.24
N GLY A 225 -2.74 -9.50 -43.01
CA GLY A 225 -2.80 -8.04 -43.20
C GLY A 225 -3.08 -7.24 -41.91
N VAL A 226 -3.39 -7.90 -40.79
CA VAL A 226 -3.48 -7.27 -39.46
C VAL A 226 -2.11 -7.34 -38.77
N GLU A 227 -1.69 -6.26 -38.12
CA GLU A 227 -0.43 -6.24 -37.36
C GLU A 227 -0.52 -7.20 -36.16
N PRO A 228 0.38 -8.19 -36.04
CA PRO A 228 0.31 -9.18 -34.98
C PRO A 228 0.74 -8.55 -33.65
N VAL A 229 -0.12 -8.67 -32.63
CA VAL A 229 0.12 -8.21 -31.25
C VAL A 229 -0.21 -9.34 -30.29
N CYS A 230 0.72 -9.69 -29.41
CA CYS A 230 0.49 -10.72 -28.41
C CYS A 230 -0.64 -10.32 -27.45
N PRO A 231 -1.73 -11.12 -27.33
CA PRO A 231 -2.86 -10.78 -26.47
C PRO A 231 -2.51 -10.90 -24.97
N MET A 232 -1.43 -11.60 -24.63
CA MET A 232 -1.02 -11.80 -23.24
C MET A 232 -0.11 -10.69 -22.70
N CYS A 233 0.81 -10.16 -23.51
CA CYS A 233 1.82 -9.21 -23.03
C CYS A 233 1.98 -7.95 -23.90
N GLY A 234 1.29 -7.84 -25.04
CA GLY A 234 1.35 -6.69 -25.93
C GLY A 234 2.59 -6.61 -26.82
N ALA A 235 3.44 -7.64 -26.84
CA ALA A 235 4.63 -7.70 -27.69
C ALA A 235 4.28 -7.71 -29.19
N ARG A 236 5.14 -7.11 -30.02
CA ARG A 236 4.97 -6.92 -31.48
C ARG A 236 6.27 -7.20 -32.23
N GLY A 237 6.20 -7.35 -33.54
CA GLY A 237 7.38 -7.38 -34.42
C GLY A 237 8.31 -8.56 -34.13
N GLU A 238 9.58 -8.29 -33.87
CA GLU A 238 10.65 -9.30 -33.69
C GLU A 238 10.41 -10.31 -32.55
N PHE A 239 9.49 -9.99 -31.64
CA PHE A 239 9.12 -10.87 -30.52
C PHE A 239 8.04 -11.91 -30.88
N LEU A 240 7.58 -11.94 -32.13
CA LEU A 240 6.56 -12.85 -32.63
C LEU A 240 7.13 -13.68 -33.79
N GLU A 241 7.10 -15.00 -33.63
CA GLU A 241 7.54 -15.97 -34.64
C GLU A 241 6.29 -16.58 -35.32
N ALA A 242 6.17 -16.44 -36.64
CA ALA A 242 5.13 -17.13 -37.40
C ALA A 242 5.46 -18.63 -37.48
N ILE A 243 4.49 -19.50 -37.19
CA ILE A 243 4.64 -20.96 -37.14
C ILE A 243 3.61 -21.69 -37.97
#